data_AF-M1C0N7-F1
#
_entry.id   AF-M1C0N7-F1
#
_cell.length_a   1.000
_cell.length_b   1.000
_cell.length_c   1.000
_cell.angle_alpha   90.00
_cell.angle_beta   90.00
_cell.angle_gamma   90.00
#
_symmetry.space_group_name_H-M   'P 1'
#
loop_
_entity.id
_entity.type
_entity.pdbx_description
1 polymer ?
#
loop_
_entity_poly.entity_id
_entity_poly.type
_entity_poly.pdbx_seq_one_letter_code
_entity_poly.pdbx_strand_id
1 'polypeptide(L)'
;MQAGTQFWDEKLENELAEGQLSGTTFDRYCMVLFAGIAAEALIYGEAEGGENDENLFRSISILLEPPLSVAQMSNQARWSLLQSYNLLKWHKHAHRAAVKAIENGCSLSMVIKKIEEAMSLKK
;
A
#
# COMPACT_ATOMS: atom_id res chain seq x y z
N MET A 1 6.00 -11.87 -19.79
CA MET A 1 6.83 -10.98 -18.95
C MET A 1 5.87 -10.17 -18.10
N GLN A 2 5.75 -10.50 -16.81
CA GLN A 2 4.91 -9.77 -15.87
C GLN A 2 5.85 -8.91 -15.02
N ALA A 3 5.87 -7.61 -15.27
CA ALA A 3 6.60 -6.63 -14.49
C ALA A 3 5.78 -6.27 -13.25
N GLY A 4 5.69 -7.20 -12.30
CA GLY A 4 5.18 -6.93 -10.95
C GLY A 4 6.36 -6.70 -10.03
N THR A 5 6.44 -5.52 -9.41
CA THR A 5 7.40 -5.18 -8.36
C THR A 5 7.49 -6.29 -7.32
N GLN A 6 8.70 -6.81 -7.06
CA GLN A 6 9.05 -7.80 -6.02
C GLN A 6 8.87 -7.21 -4.60
N PHE A 7 7.69 -6.68 -4.28
CA PHE A 7 7.21 -6.50 -2.91
C PHE A 7 6.45 -7.75 -2.41
N TRP A 8 6.43 -8.80 -3.23
CA TRP A 8 6.01 -10.16 -2.93
C TRP A 8 7.16 -10.85 -2.18
N ASP A 9 7.14 -10.78 -0.85
CA ASP A 9 8.02 -11.59 -0.02
C ASP A 9 7.59 -13.07 -0.13
N GLU A 10 8.54 -14.00 -0.23
CA GLU A 10 8.31 -15.45 -0.22
C GLU A 10 7.48 -15.85 1.01
N LYS A 11 7.66 -15.15 2.13
CA LYS A 11 6.84 -15.32 3.33
C LYS A 11 5.37 -14.95 3.10
N LEU A 12 5.10 -13.85 2.38
CA LEU A 12 3.74 -13.41 2.07
C LEU A 12 3.08 -14.40 1.11
N GLU A 13 3.81 -14.87 0.10
CA GLU A 13 3.33 -15.90 -0.83
C GLU A 13 3.03 -17.23 -0.11
N ASN A 14 3.91 -17.67 0.79
CA ASN A 14 3.71 -18.88 1.58
C ASN A 14 2.54 -18.76 2.57
N GLU A 15 2.46 -17.66 3.33
CA GLU A 15 1.33 -17.41 4.25
C GLU A 15 -0.01 -17.27 3.48
N LEU A 16 0.02 -16.68 2.28
CA LEU A 16 -1.17 -16.59 1.41
C LEU A 16 -1.54 -17.94 0.82
N ALA A 17 -0.55 -18.76 0.42
CA ALA A 17 -0.77 -20.12 -0.08
C ALA A 17 -1.32 -21.06 0.99
N GLU A 18 -0.94 -20.84 2.25
CA GLU A 18 -1.45 -21.57 3.42
C GLU A 18 -2.77 -20.98 3.98
N GLY A 19 -3.25 -19.85 3.45
CA GLY A 19 -4.46 -19.16 3.94
C GLY A 19 -4.31 -18.52 5.33
N GLN A 20 -3.09 -18.51 5.89
CA GLN A 20 -2.76 -18.10 7.25
C GLN A 20 -1.82 -16.88 7.23
N LEU A 21 -2.35 -15.71 6.88
CA LEU A 21 -1.61 -14.45 7.06
C LEU A 21 -1.59 -14.08 8.53
N SER A 22 -0.41 -13.78 9.07
CA SER A 22 -0.35 -13.14 10.39
C SER A 22 -1.13 -11.83 10.33
N GLY A 23 -1.87 -11.47 11.39
CA GLY A 23 -2.65 -10.22 11.41
C GLY A 23 -1.82 -9.00 11.01
N THR A 24 -0.56 -8.94 11.46
CA THR A 24 0.38 -7.87 11.11
C THR A 24 0.84 -7.89 9.65
N THR A 25 0.95 -9.07 9.03
CA THR A 25 1.29 -9.20 7.61
C THR A 25 0.13 -8.70 6.76
N PHE A 26 -1.09 -9.13 7.09
CA PHE A 26 -2.31 -8.74 6.39
C PHE A 26 -2.58 -7.23 6.53
N ASP A 27 -2.35 -6.65 7.71
CA ASP A 27 -2.48 -5.20 7.94
C ASP A 27 -1.58 -4.39 7.01
N ARG A 28 -0.30 -4.76 6.91
CA ARG A 28 0.67 -4.09 6.03
C ARG A 28 0.33 -4.26 4.56
N TYR A 29 -0.09 -5.46 4.17
CA TYR A 29 -0.55 -5.73 2.82
C TYR A 29 -1.70 -4.79 2.43
N CYS A 30 -2.73 -4.71 3.28
CA CYS A 30 -3.89 -3.84 3.04
C CYS A 30 -3.48 -2.37 2.99
N MET A 31 -2.54 -1.91 3.83
CA MET A 31 -2.02 -0.55 3.76
C MET A 31 -1.37 -0.25 2.40
N VAL A 32 -0.53 -1.15 1.89
CA VAL A 32 0.11 -0.98 0.58
C VAL A 32 -0.93 -0.99 -0.54
N LEU A 33 -1.89 -1.92 -0.50
CA LEU A 33 -2.96 -2.03 -1.49
C LEU A 33 -3.80 -0.75 -1.58
N PHE A 34 -4.15 -0.14 -0.44
CA PHE A 34 -4.91 1.10 -0.39
C PHE A 34 -4.06 2.38 -0.51
N ALA A 35 -2.74 2.28 -0.65
CA ALA A 35 -1.86 3.46 -0.68
C ALA A 35 -2.08 4.35 -1.90
N GLY A 36 -2.43 3.76 -3.06
CA GLY A 36 -2.77 4.51 -4.28
C GLY A 36 -4.02 5.37 -4.08
N ILE A 37 -5.11 4.75 -3.63
CA ILE A 37 -6.38 5.43 -3.31
C ILE A 37 -6.15 6.54 -2.27
N ALA A 38 -5.37 6.25 -1.22
CA ALA A 38 -5.03 7.24 -0.21
C ALA A 38 -4.22 8.42 -0.77
N ALA A 39 -3.30 8.17 -1.71
CA ALA A 39 -2.50 9.21 -2.36
C ALA A 39 -3.37 10.10 -3.26
N GLU A 40 -4.28 9.52 -4.05
CA GLU A 40 -5.22 10.26 -4.88
C GLU A 40 -6.11 11.16 -4.02
N ALA A 41 -6.75 10.61 -2.98
CA ALA A 41 -7.57 11.38 -2.06
C ALA A 41 -6.78 12.51 -1.37
N LEU A 42 -5.51 12.29 -1.02
CA LEU A 42 -4.64 13.31 -0.41
C LEU A 42 -4.29 14.47 -1.36
N ILE A 43 -4.18 14.19 -2.67
CA ILE A 43 -3.73 15.18 -3.66
C ILE A 43 -4.91 15.87 -4.35
N TYR A 44 -5.95 15.13 -4.72
CA TYR A 44 -7.07 15.58 -5.54
C TYR A 44 -8.37 15.77 -4.75
N GLY A 45 -8.43 15.31 -3.50
CA GLY A 45 -9.60 15.42 -2.62
C GLY A 45 -10.60 14.26 -2.75
N GLU A 46 -10.59 13.56 -3.89
CA GLU A 46 -11.33 12.34 -4.16
C GLU A 46 -10.43 11.35 -4.91
N ALA A 47 -10.75 10.05 -4.83
CA ALA A 47 -10.07 9.02 -5.61
C ALA A 47 -10.93 8.67 -6.84
N GLU A 48 -10.29 8.57 -8.00
CA GLU A 48 -10.97 8.26 -9.28
C GLU A 48 -10.72 6.81 -9.72
N GLY A 49 -9.67 6.16 -9.18
CA GLY A 49 -9.33 4.76 -9.42
C GLY A 49 -9.58 3.85 -8.21
N GLY A 50 -8.99 2.65 -8.25
CA GLY A 50 -8.93 1.74 -7.10
C GLY A 50 -9.89 0.55 -7.13
N GLU A 51 -10.80 0.44 -8.11
CA GLU A 51 -11.73 -0.69 -8.22
C GLU A 51 -11.00 -2.05 -8.26
N ASN A 52 -9.88 -2.11 -8.99
CA ASN A 52 -9.05 -3.33 -9.03
C ASN A 52 -8.46 -3.68 -7.66
N ASP A 53 -8.02 -2.67 -6.89
CA ASP A 53 -7.46 -2.85 -5.55
C ASP A 53 -8.54 -3.31 -4.56
N GLU A 54 -9.75 -2.75 -4.65
CA GLU A 54 -10.91 -3.16 -3.85
C GLU A 54 -11.36 -4.60 -4.16
N ASN A 55 -11.37 -4.98 -5.44
CA ASN A 55 -11.70 -6.33 -5.87
C ASN A 55 -10.65 -7.35 -5.41
N LEU A 56 -9.37 -6.98 -5.45
CA LEU A 56 -8.28 -7.81 -4.93
C LEU A 56 -8.37 -7.98 -3.41
N PHE A 57 -8.63 -6.88 -2.68
CA PHE A 57 -8.85 -6.90 -1.24
C PHE A 57 -10.01 -7.83 -0.86
N ARG A 58 -11.13 -7.73 -1.57
CA ARG A 58 -12.30 -8.61 -1.36
C ARG A 58 -11.95 -10.08 -1.61
N SER A 59 -11.25 -10.37 -2.70
CA SER A 59 -10.88 -11.73 -3.07
C SER A 59 -9.98 -12.38 -2.02
N ILE A 60 -8.95 -11.66 -1.57
CA ILE A 60 -8.04 -12.16 -0.51
C ILE A 60 -8.79 -12.33 0.81
N SER A 61 -9.64 -11.38 1.18
CA SER A 61 -10.39 -11.44 2.44
C SER A 61 -11.29 -12.67 2.57
N ILE A 62 -11.78 -13.20 1.44
CA ILE A 62 -12.61 -14.42 1.39
C ILE A 62 -11.75 -15.69 1.34
N LEU A 63 -10.51 -15.60 0.86
CA LEU A 63 -9.57 -16.73 0.80
C LEU A 63 -8.81 -16.97 2.12
N LEU A 64 -8.85 -16.02 3.05
CA LEU A 64 -8.29 -16.20 4.39
C LEU A 64 -8.98 -17.34 5.15
N GLU A 65 -8.24 -17.98 6.05
CA GLU A 65 -8.76 -19.02 6.93
C GLU A 65 -8.60 -18.62 8.42
N PRO A 66 -9.67 -18.20 9.11
CA PRO A 66 -11.05 -18.06 8.62
C PRO A 66 -11.26 -16.81 7.75
N PRO A 67 -12.27 -16.81 6.85
CA PRO A 67 -12.57 -15.66 6.02
C PRO A 67 -13.08 -14.49 6.86
N LEU A 68 -12.82 -13.27 6.39
CA LEU A 68 -13.32 -12.08 7.08
C LEU A 68 -14.82 -11.92 6.86
N SER A 69 -15.53 -11.59 7.94
CA SER A 69 -16.90 -11.10 7.85
C SER A 69 -16.94 -9.73 7.13
N VAL A 70 -18.13 -9.35 6.63
CA VAL A 70 -18.35 -8.05 5.99
C VAL A 70 -17.96 -6.89 6.91
N ALA A 71 -18.26 -7.00 8.22
CA ALA A 71 -17.88 -5.99 9.21
C ALA A 71 -16.35 -5.90 9.37
N GLN A 72 -15.65 -7.03 9.42
CA GLN A 72 -14.19 -7.06 9.50
C GLN A 72 -13.54 -6.49 8.23
N MET A 73 -13.99 -6.89 7.04
CA MET A 73 -13.52 -6.32 5.77
C MET A 73 -13.68 -4.81 5.74
N SER A 74 -14.86 -4.32 6.16
CA SER A 74 -15.17 -2.90 6.18
C SER A 74 -14.28 -2.13 7.17
N ASN A 75 -14.02 -2.69 8.35
CA ASN A 75 -13.13 -2.10 9.34
C ASN A 75 -11.67 -2.09 8.87
N GLN A 76 -11.21 -3.19 8.27
CA GLN A 76 -9.87 -3.31 7.71
C GLN A 76 -9.63 -2.28 6.62
N ALA A 77 -10.54 -2.17 5.64
CA ALA A 77 -10.42 -1.20 4.55
C ALA A 77 -10.34 0.24 5.08
N ARG A 78 -11.23 0.62 6.01
CA ARG A 78 -11.19 1.96 6.65
C ARG A 78 -9.88 2.19 7.39
N TRP A 79 -9.44 1.21 8.17
CA TRP A 79 -8.22 1.33 8.96
C TRP A 79 -7.00 1.48 8.03
N SER A 80 -6.85 0.61 7.04
CA SER A 80 -5.73 0.62 6.10
C SER A 80 -5.69 1.91 5.28
N LEU A 81 -6.83 2.38 4.77
CA LEU A 81 -6.91 3.65 4.04
C LEU A 81 -6.48 4.83 4.94
N LEU A 82 -6.97 4.88 6.19
CA LEU A 82 -6.59 5.93 7.14
C LEU A 82 -5.10 5.89 7.49
N GLN A 83 -4.53 4.69 7.70
CA GLN A 83 -3.10 4.55 8.01
C GLN A 83 -2.24 5.00 6.82
N SER A 84 -2.55 4.55 5.61
CA SER A 84 -1.81 4.93 4.40
C SER A 84 -1.92 6.43 4.12
N TYR A 85 -3.12 7.00 4.28
CA TYR A 85 -3.33 8.44 4.18
C TYR A 85 -2.49 9.23 5.19
N ASN A 86 -2.50 8.82 6.47
CA ASN A 86 -1.73 9.49 7.51
C ASN A 86 -0.22 9.38 7.27
N LEU A 87 0.26 8.22 6.84
CA LEU A 87 1.67 8.01 6.48
C LEU A 87 2.10 8.98 5.36
N LEU A 88 1.33 9.03 4.27
CA LEU A 88 1.58 9.93 3.14
C LEU A 88 1.48 11.41 3.55
N LYS A 89 0.50 11.76 4.38
CA LYS A 89 0.29 13.12 4.88
C LYS A 89 1.47 13.58 5.75
N TRP A 90 1.92 12.76 6.70
CA TRP A 90 3.04 13.11 7.60
C TRP A 90 4.38 13.17 6.87
N HIS A 91 4.56 12.30 5.87
CA HIS A 91 5.76 12.22 5.04
C HIS A 91 5.57 12.85 3.65
N LYS A 92 4.74 13.90 3.55
CA LYS A 92 4.40 14.57 2.28
C LYS A 92 5.62 15.00 1.46
N HIS A 93 6.70 15.40 2.12
CA HIS A 93 7.95 15.81 1.49
C HIS A 93 8.67 14.62 0.82
N ALA A 94 8.75 13.47 1.51
CA ALA A 94 9.30 12.25 0.95
C ALA A 94 8.44 11.69 -0.18
N HIS A 95 7.11 11.72 -0.03
CA HIS A 95 6.18 11.37 -1.10
C HIS A 95 6.40 12.23 -2.37
N ARG A 96 6.49 13.57 -2.21
CA ARG A 96 6.78 14.47 -3.34
C ARG A 96 8.15 14.22 -3.96
N ALA A 97 9.16 13.90 -3.16
CA ALA A 97 10.48 13.56 -3.68
C ALA A 97 10.45 12.28 -4.52
N ALA A 98 9.70 11.27 -4.08
CA ALA A 98 9.47 10.03 -4.84
C ALA A 98 8.77 10.31 -6.16
N VAL A 99 7.63 11.01 -6.13
CA VAL A 99 6.85 11.37 -7.33
C VAL A 99 7.72 12.11 -8.34
N LYS A 100 8.44 13.15 -7.89
CA LYS A 100 9.34 13.92 -8.76
C LYS A 100 10.46 13.07 -9.36
N ALA A 101 11.02 12.12 -8.61
CA ALA A 101 12.05 11.23 -9.14
C ALA A 101 11.48 10.30 -10.22
N ILE A 102 10.28 9.74 -9.99
CA ILE A 102 9.58 8.87 -10.95
C ILE A 102 9.22 9.66 -12.23
N GLU A 103 8.66 10.87 -12.10
CA GLU A 103 8.31 11.74 -13.24
C GLU A 103 9.53 12.07 -14.11
N ASN A 104 10.72 12.20 -13.50
CA ASN A 104 11.97 12.44 -14.21
C ASN A 104 12.59 11.17 -14.81
N GLY A 105 11.90 10.02 -14.76
CA GLY A 105 12.39 8.75 -15.28
C GLY A 105 13.59 8.20 -14.52
N CYS A 106 13.75 8.55 -13.24
CA CYS A 106 14.86 8.05 -12.43
C CYS A 106 14.73 6.54 -12.19
N SER A 107 15.88 5.86 -11.99
CA SER A 107 15.90 4.47 -11.57
C SER A 107 15.27 4.27 -10.19
N LEU A 108 14.80 3.05 -9.90
CA LEU A 108 14.25 2.69 -8.58
C LEU A 108 15.23 3.01 -7.44
N SER A 109 16.52 2.70 -7.61
CA SER A 109 17.56 3.02 -6.63
C SER A 109 17.66 4.51 -6.33
N MET A 110 17.47 5.36 -7.35
CA MET A 110 17.47 6.80 -7.18
C MET A 110 16.19 7.28 -6.49
N VAL A 111 15.03 6.69 -6.80
CA VAL A 111 13.76 7.00 -6.10
C VAL A 111 13.90 6.70 -4.59
N ILE A 112 14.44 5.55 -4.23
CA ILE A 112 14.68 5.16 -2.83
C ILE A 112 15.61 6.17 -2.15
N LYS A 113 16.75 6.48 -2.78
CA LYS A 113 17.69 7.49 -2.27
C LYS A 113 17.01 8.84 -2.03
N LYS A 114 16.14 9.29 -2.94
CA LYS A 114 15.40 10.55 -2.80
C LYS A 114 14.42 10.55 -1.63
N ILE A 115 13.79 9.40 -1.36
CA ILE A 115 12.94 9.21 -0.18
C ILE A 115 13.78 9.31 1.10
N GLU A 116 14.89 8.58 1.19
CA GLU A 116 15.77 8.57 2.36
C GLU A 116 16.35 9.95 2.66
N GLU A 117 16.84 10.64 1.63
CA GLU A 117 17.32 12.02 1.73
C GLU A 117 16.23 12.94 2.29
N ALA A 118 15.01 12.87 1.73
CA ALA A 118 13.89 13.69 2.17
C ALA A 118 13.50 13.43 3.63
N MET A 119 13.52 12.17 4.06
CA MET A 119 13.20 11.76 5.43
C MET A 119 14.25 12.25 6.45
N SER A 120 15.53 12.28 6.06
CA SER A 120 16.63 12.72 6.94
C SER A 120 16.69 14.23 7.20
N LEU A 121 16.04 15.04 6.35
CA LEU A 121 16.03 16.51 6.44
C LEU A 121 15.15 17.04 7.59
N LYS A 122 14.32 16.20 8.22
CA LYS A 122 13.66 16.50 9.49
C LYS A 122 14.49 15.93 10.64
N LYS A 123 15.35 16.77 11.23
CA LYS A 123 15.81 16.63 12.62
C LYS A 123 15.12 17.66 13.50
#